data_AF-A0AAD6T166-F1
#
_entry.id   AF-A0AAD6T166-F1
#
_cell.length_a   1.000
_cell.length_b   1.000
_cell.length_c   1.000
_cell.angle_alpha   90.00
_cell.angle_beta   90.00
_cell.angle_gamma   90.00
#
_symmetry.space_group_name_H-M   'P 1'
#
loop_
_entity.id
_entity.type
_entity.pdbx_description
1 polymer ?
#
loop_
_entity_poly.entity_id
_entity_poly.type
_entity_poly.pdbx_seq_one_letter_code
_entity_poly.pdbx_strand_id
1 'polypeptide(L)'
;MAPQNNPLSYLDIVNLCGNARVGVAPPIPSEFDSEPLVPFYLSPAPGSPVISLLRPQIIEVLRAENVRNEGKLIWAGLDGSDVTQARKISFDASLDTHTKRTAAMRRCANAGAIQGFSLTLLGRRSGGRRCIRDAFGVDYPGGDAAEESTLNFAFQMERVAAALFGVITYDVRMSTYQEITDPLSGAHPPSVDPHEGEKQIDLRFPVSSCSSSVDAELGSEEFCSM
;
A
#
# COMPACT_ATOMS: atom_id res chain seq x y z
N MET A 1 20.76 2.22 27.54
CA MET A 1 19.52 2.52 28.29
C MET A 1 18.41 1.71 27.65
N ALA A 2 17.78 0.80 28.39
CA ALA A 2 16.62 0.08 27.87
C ALA A 2 15.46 1.07 27.67
N PRO A 3 14.70 1.00 26.57
CA PRO A 3 13.53 1.84 26.39
C PRO A 3 12.52 1.53 27.50
N GLN A 4 12.07 2.56 28.22
CA GLN A 4 10.97 2.40 29.16
C GLN A 4 9.69 2.13 28.34
N ASN A 5 9.19 0.91 28.41
CA ASN A 5 7.89 0.53 27.85
C ASN A 5 6.78 1.15 28.71
N ASN A 6 6.50 2.43 28.48
CA ASN A 6 5.25 3.00 28.96
C ASN A 6 4.10 2.41 28.12
N PRO A 7 3.01 1.95 28.75
CA PRO A 7 1.85 1.48 27.99
C PRO A 7 1.31 2.63 27.13
N LEU A 8 1.14 2.37 25.84
CA LEU A 8 0.58 3.34 24.89
C LEU A 8 -0.90 3.57 25.21
N SER A 9 -1.32 4.84 25.24
CA SER A 9 -2.74 5.18 25.31
C SER A 9 -3.42 4.90 23.95
N TYR A 10 -4.76 4.85 23.94
CA TYR A 10 -5.52 4.76 22.69
C TYR A 10 -5.17 5.90 21.73
N LEU A 11 -5.01 7.12 22.25
CA LEU A 11 -4.63 8.28 21.46
C LEU A 11 -3.21 8.14 20.89
N ASP A 12 -2.28 7.52 21.62
CA ASP A 12 -0.93 7.26 21.11
C ASP A 12 -0.97 6.28 19.94
N ILE A 13 -1.80 5.23 20.01
CA ILE A 13 -1.99 4.30 18.90
C ILE A 13 -2.57 5.02 17.69
N VAL A 14 -3.60 5.84 17.88
CA VAL A 14 -4.20 6.63 16.79
C VAL A 14 -3.18 7.61 16.19
N ASN A 15 -2.33 8.21 17.01
CA ASN A 15 -1.27 9.12 16.57
C ASN A 15 -0.16 8.39 15.81
N LEU A 16 0.22 7.18 16.25
CA LEU A 16 1.18 6.32 15.55
C LEU A 16 0.65 5.84 14.20
N CYS A 17 -0.64 5.50 14.12
CA CYS A 17 -1.30 5.11 12.87
C CYS A 17 -1.81 6.32 12.06
N GLY A 18 -1.65 7.54 12.59
CA GLY A 18 -2.23 8.75 12.05
C GLY A 18 -1.60 9.16 10.71
N ASN A 19 -2.40 9.84 9.89
CA ASN A 19 -1.99 10.31 8.56
C ASN A 19 -0.68 11.11 8.65
N ALA A 20 0.37 10.61 8.00
CA ALA A 20 1.57 11.40 7.75
C ALA A 20 1.15 12.69 7.02
N ARG A 21 1.45 13.84 7.63
CA ARG A 21 1.14 15.16 7.06
C ARG A 21 2.42 15.75 6.51
N VAL A 22 2.45 15.96 5.20
CA VAL A 22 3.60 16.63 4.56
C VAL A 22 3.73 18.04 5.14
N GLY A 23 4.88 18.34 5.74
CA GLY A 23 5.18 19.66 6.30
C GLY A 23 4.65 19.93 7.72
N VAL A 24 4.07 18.93 8.40
CA VAL A 24 3.67 19.04 9.81
C VAL A 24 4.38 17.96 10.62
N ALA A 25 5.11 18.36 11.67
CA ALA A 25 5.76 17.42 12.57
C ALA A 25 4.72 16.50 13.22
N PRO A 26 4.92 15.17 13.20
CA PRO A 26 3.99 14.27 13.86
C PRO A 26 4.06 14.45 15.39
N PRO A 27 2.97 14.11 16.09
CA PRO A 27 2.92 14.21 17.55
C PRO A 27 3.93 13.28 18.24
N ILE A 28 4.34 12.19 17.58
CA ILE A 28 5.36 11.26 18.05
C ILE A 28 6.51 11.30 17.03
N PRO A 29 7.68 11.88 17.39
CA PRO A 29 8.82 11.97 16.49
C PRO A 29 9.33 10.59 16.08
N SER A 30 9.62 10.42 14.80
CA SER A 30 10.29 9.29 14.20
C SER A 30 11.60 9.73 13.54
N GLU A 31 12.58 8.84 13.46
CA GLU A 31 13.81 9.07 12.69
C GLU A 31 13.51 9.36 11.20
N PHE A 32 12.38 8.87 10.70
CA PHE A 32 11.95 9.04 9.32
C PHE A 32 11.30 10.41 9.04
N ASP A 33 10.99 11.22 10.06
CA ASP A 33 10.27 12.49 9.87
C ASP A 33 11.09 13.55 9.14
N SER A 34 12.42 13.45 9.24
CA SER A 34 13.36 14.34 8.54
C SER A 34 13.59 13.94 7.09
N GLU A 35 13.10 12.76 6.66
CA GLU A 35 13.35 12.28 5.31
C GLU A 35 12.50 13.04 4.28
N PRO A 36 13.11 13.57 3.21
CA PRO A 36 12.37 14.22 2.15
C PRO A 36 11.61 13.17 1.33
N LEU A 37 10.30 13.17 1.44
CA LEU A 37 9.42 12.33 0.63
C LEU A 37 9.12 13.00 -0.71
N VAL A 38 9.30 12.25 -1.80
CA VAL A 38 9.06 12.74 -3.16
C VAL A 38 7.77 12.16 -3.72
N PRO A 39 6.82 12.99 -4.19
CA PRO A 39 5.59 12.47 -4.77
C PRO A 39 5.84 11.65 -6.04
N PHE A 40 5.21 10.48 -6.10
CA PHE A 40 5.19 9.60 -7.25
C PHE A 40 3.86 9.70 -7.97
N TYR A 41 3.91 10.09 -9.22
CA TYR A 41 2.76 10.32 -10.08
C TYR A 41 2.60 9.17 -11.06
N LEU A 42 1.37 8.96 -11.50
CA LEU A 42 1.08 7.91 -12.49
C LEU A 42 1.71 8.19 -13.87
N SER A 43 1.89 9.45 -14.24
CA SER A 43 2.41 9.88 -15.54
C SER A 43 3.07 11.27 -15.43
N PRO A 44 3.87 11.69 -16.42
CA PRO A 44 4.54 12.99 -16.35
C PRO A 44 3.57 14.16 -16.55
N ALA A 45 2.35 13.90 -17.02
CA ALA A 45 1.34 14.92 -17.32
C ALA A 45 1.07 15.85 -16.11
N PRO A 46 0.80 17.16 -16.34
CA PRO A 46 0.56 18.13 -15.27
C PRO A 46 -0.62 17.80 -14.34
N GLY A 47 -1.65 17.12 -14.86
CA GLY A 47 -2.84 16.69 -14.09
C GLY A 47 -2.81 15.24 -13.63
N SER A 48 -1.66 14.56 -13.70
CA SER A 48 -1.56 13.17 -13.28
C SER A 48 -1.85 13.03 -11.78
N PRO A 49 -2.54 11.98 -11.32
CA PRO A 49 -2.70 11.73 -9.89
C PRO A 49 -1.36 11.34 -9.25
N VAL A 50 -1.20 11.74 -7.98
CA VAL A 50 -0.16 11.23 -7.08
C VAL A 50 -0.64 9.89 -6.53
N ILE A 51 0.16 8.85 -6.73
CA ILE A 51 -0.17 7.47 -6.33
C ILE A 51 0.59 7.03 -5.08
N SER A 52 1.73 7.67 -4.77
CA SER A 52 2.47 7.42 -3.55
C SER A 52 3.46 8.54 -3.20
N LEU A 53 4.13 8.38 -2.05
CA LEU A 53 5.27 9.18 -1.61
C LEU A 53 6.50 8.28 -1.48
N LEU A 54 7.56 8.58 -2.24
CA LEU A 54 8.77 7.78 -2.29
C LEU A 54 9.80 8.29 -1.30
N ARG A 55 10.44 7.35 -0.63
CA ARG A 55 11.63 7.60 0.19
C ARG A 55 12.88 7.69 -0.69
N PRO A 56 13.92 8.43 -0.28
CA PRO A 56 15.16 8.58 -1.04
C PRO A 56 15.80 7.26 -1.49
N GLN A 57 15.75 6.23 -0.65
CA GLN A 57 16.32 4.92 -0.95
C GLN A 57 15.63 4.24 -2.14
N ILE A 58 14.32 4.44 -2.30
CA ILE A 58 13.57 3.91 -3.44
C ILE A 58 13.93 4.67 -4.72
N ILE A 59 14.15 5.99 -4.63
CA ILE A 59 14.54 6.82 -5.77
C ILE A 59 15.87 6.34 -6.37
N GLU A 60 16.83 5.96 -5.52
CA GLU A 60 18.10 5.38 -5.98
C GLU A 60 17.89 4.03 -6.69
N VAL A 61 16.97 3.19 -6.22
CA VAL A 61 16.61 1.94 -6.91
C VAL A 61 16.06 2.24 -8.31
N LEU A 62 15.15 3.21 -8.44
CA LEU A 62 14.57 3.60 -9.72
C LEU A 62 15.63 4.17 -10.67
N ARG A 63 16.54 5.01 -10.16
CA ARG A 63 17.66 5.55 -10.95
C ARG A 63 18.56 4.44 -11.46
N ALA A 64 18.94 3.50 -10.58
CA ALA A 64 19.75 2.34 -10.96
C ALA A 64 19.04 1.46 -12.01
N GLU A 65 17.71 1.38 -11.97
CA GLU A 65 16.94 0.65 -13.00
C GLU A 65 16.96 1.35 -14.35
N ASN A 66 16.80 2.68 -14.41
CA ASN A 66 16.93 3.43 -15.65
C ASN A 66 18.32 3.23 -16.28
N VAL A 67 19.38 3.20 -15.48
CA VAL A 67 20.76 2.92 -15.95
C VAL A 67 20.87 1.50 -16.52
N ARG A 68 20.30 0.49 -15.84
CA ARG A 68 20.29 -0.89 -16.34
C ARG A 68 19.50 -1.07 -17.63
N ASN A 69 18.56 -0.19 -17.93
CA ASN A 69 17.68 -0.30 -19.10
C ASN A 69 18.25 0.40 -20.34
N GLU A 70 19.58 0.52 -20.43
CA GLU A 70 20.30 0.99 -21.63
C GLU A 70 19.79 2.33 -22.18
N GLY A 71 19.37 3.24 -21.30
CA GLY A 71 18.89 4.58 -21.66
C GLY A 71 17.42 4.67 -22.06
N LYS A 72 16.66 3.55 -22.08
CA LYS A 72 15.19 3.62 -22.15
C LYS A 72 14.64 4.02 -20.79
N LEU A 73 14.15 5.25 -20.69
CA LEU A 73 13.56 5.78 -19.47
C LEU A 73 12.30 5.00 -19.09
N ILE A 74 12.27 4.43 -17.89
CA ILE A 74 11.07 3.82 -17.29
C ILE A 74 10.48 4.79 -16.27
N TRP A 75 11.35 5.52 -15.58
CA TRP A 75 11.02 6.48 -14.54
C TRP A 75 11.42 7.87 -15.02
N ALA A 76 10.47 8.80 -15.06
CA ALA A 76 10.70 10.19 -15.41
C ALA A 76 10.95 11.05 -14.16
N GLY A 77 11.62 12.19 -14.33
CA GLY A 77 11.92 13.13 -13.24
C GLY A 77 13.14 12.77 -12.39
N LEU A 78 14.02 11.89 -12.91
CA LEU A 78 15.27 11.45 -12.27
C LEU A 78 16.53 12.08 -12.88
N ASP A 79 16.39 13.22 -13.55
CA ASP A 79 17.45 13.84 -14.37
C ASP A 79 18.55 14.52 -13.54
N GLY A 80 18.36 14.64 -12.22
CA GLY A 80 19.34 15.18 -11.28
C GLY A 80 20.25 14.11 -10.69
N SER A 81 21.52 14.45 -10.44
CA SER A 81 22.45 13.60 -9.68
C SER A 81 22.07 13.47 -8.21
N ASP A 82 21.37 14.46 -7.66
CA ASP A 82 20.93 14.50 -6.26
C ASP A 82 19.47 14.08 -6.12
N VAL A 83 19.22 13.07 -5.28
CA VAL A 83 17.87 12.56 -4.97
C VAL A 83 16.99 13.62 -4.32
N THR A 84 17.58 14.51 -3.55
CA THR A 84 16.84 15.57 -2.83
C THR A 84 16.30 16.64 -3.76
N GLN A 85 16.78 16.70 -5.02
CA GLN A 85 16.31 17.64 -6.03
C GLN A 85 15.13 17.10 -6.85
N ALA A 86 14.82 15.80 -6.76
CA ALA A 86 13.67 15.23 -7.44
C ALA A 86 12.38 15.78 -6.80
N ARG A 87 11.68 16.66 -7.52
CA ARG A 87 10.41 17.24 -7.04
C ARG A 87 9.18 16.41 -7.39
N LYS A 88 9.30 15.58 -8.43
CA LYS A 88 8.24 14.76 -9.00
C LYS A 88 8.88 13.58 -9.70
N ILE A 89 8.43 12.38 -9.38
CA ILE A 89 8.79 11.15 -10.09
C ILE A 89 7.53 10.60 -10.72
N SER A 90 7.62 10.00 -11.90
CA SER A 90 6.50 9.30 -12.51
C SER A 90 6.96 8.11 -13.35
N PHE A 91 6.02 7.29 -13.79
CA PHE A 91 6.29 6.43 -14.95
C PHE A 91 6.64 7.31 -16.16
N ASP A 92 7.47 6.79 -17.05
CA ASP A 92 7.76 7.41 -18.34
C ASP A 92 6.50 7.44 -19.22
N ALA A 93 6.45 8.41 -20.14
CA ALA A 93 5.30 8.61 -21.02
C ALA A 93 4.99 7.39 -21.91
N SER A 94 5.99 6.53 -22.18
CA SER A 94 5.80 5.31 -22.97
C SER A 94 5.06 4.19 -22.23
N LEU A 95 4.92 4.29 -20.90
CA LEU A 95 4.19 3.36 -20.03
C LEU A 95 2.74 3.82 -19.82
N ASP A 96 2.07 4.09 -20.93
CA ASP A 96 0.71 4.60 -21.00
C ASP A 96 -0.38 3.57 -20.63
N THR A 97 -0.09 2.26 -20.63
CA THR A 97 -1.04 1.20 -20.25
C THR A 97 -0.77 0.61 -18.87
N HIS A 98 -1.80 0.09 -18.20
CA HIS A 98 -1.68 -0.58 -16.90
C HIS A 98 -0.78 -1.82 -17.01
N THR A 99 -0.81 -2.52 -18.15
CA THR A 99 0.01 -3.72 -18.39
C THR A 99 1.49 -3.36 -18.44
N LYS A 100 1.86 -2.27 -19.15
CA LYS A 100 3.24 -1.78 -19.19
C LYS A 100 3.72 -1.34 -17.81
N ARG A 101 2.90 -0.59 -17.07
CA ARG A 101 3.20 -0.14 -15.70
C ARG A 101 3.37 -1.32 -14.74
N THR A 102 2.49 -2.32 -14.82
CA THR A 102 2.57 -3.55 -14.01
C THR A 102 3.87 -4.31 -14.30
N ALA A 103 4.24 -4.46 -15.57
CA ALA A 103 5.49 -5.10 -15.95
C ALA A 103 6.72 -4.35 -15.40
N ALA A 104 6.71 -3.01 -15.48
CA ALA A 104 7.78 -2.18 -14.92
C ALA A 104 7.88 -2.33 -13.39
N MET A 105 6.76 -2.25 -12.67
CA MET A 105 6.76 -2.42 -11.20
C MET A 105 7.21 -3.81 -10.79
N ARG A 106 6.75 -4.86 -11.47
CA ARG A 106 7.17 -6.25 -11.20
C ARG A 106 8.66 -6.42 -11.45
N ARG A 107 9.18 -5.87 -12.56
CA ARG A 107 10.61 -5.93 -12.86
C ARG A 107 11.44 -5.17 -11.83
N CYS A 108 11.00 -3.98 -11.41
CA CYS A 108 11.67 -3.21 -10.38
C CYS A 108 11.68 -3.94 -9.03
N ALA A 109 10.54 -4.49 -8.60
CA ALA A 109 10.42 -5.26 -7.36
C ALA A 109 11.33 -6.51 -7.36
N ASN A 110 11.46 -7.16 -8.51
CA ASN A 110 12.33 -8.33 -8.69
C ASN A 110 13.82 -7.98 -8.84
N ALA A 111 14.16 -6.73 -9.12
CA ALA A 111 15.55 -6.31 -9.13
C ALA A 111 16.09 -6.38 -7.70
N GLY A 112 17.18 -7.13 -7.50
CA GLY A 112 17.72 -7.48 -6.17
C GLY A 112 18.02 -6.31 -5.22
N ALA A 113 17.97 -5.07 -5.69
CA ALA A 113 18.05 -3.88 -4.85
C ALA A 113 16.88 -3.74 -3.86
N ILE A 114 15.68 -4.24 -4.22
CA ILE A 114 14.53 -4.27 -3.30
C ILE A 114 14.56 -5.50 -2.38
N GLN A 115 15.20 -6.59 -2.80
CA GLN A 115 15.38 -7.80 -1.97
C GLN A 115 16.28 -7.55 -0.75
N GLY A 116 17.11 -6.50 -0.76
CA GLY A 116 17.92 -6.09 0.39
C GLY A 116 17.11 -5.49 1.55
N PHE A 117 15.88 -5.03 1.30
CA PHE A 117 14.93 -4.75 2.37
C PHE A 117 14.43 -6.09 2.88
N SER A 118 14.53 -6.38 4.18
CA SER A 118 14.12 -7.69 4.73
C SER A 118 12.62 -7.93 4.52
N LEU A 119 12.26 -8.50 3.37
CA LEU A 119 10.89 -8.91 3.00
C LEU A 119 10.40 -10.07 3.87
N THR A 120 11.28 -10.61 4.71
CA THR A 120 11.04 -11.72 5.65
C THR A 120 9.84 -11.48 6.57
N LEU A 121 9.52 -10.21 6.88
CA LEU A 121 8.40 -9.85 7.75
C LEU A 121 7.02 -9.88 7.07
N LEU A 122 6.94 -9.94 5.74
CA LEU A 122 5.68 -9.68 5.02
C LEU A 122 5.01 -10.91 4.37
N GLY A 123 5.53 -12.12 4.61
CA GLY A 123 4.89 -13.38 4.24
C GLY A 123 4.84 -13.66 2.72
N ARG A 124 5.20 -14.87 2.31
CA ARG A 124 5.30 -15.33 0.90
C ARG A 124 3.95 -15.47 0.16
N ARG A 125 2.91 -14.69 0.47
CA ARG A 125 1.63 -14.78 -0.25
C ARG A 125 1.63 -13.87 -1.48
N SER A 126 1.65 -14.52 -2.64
CA SER A 126 1.88 -14.02 -4.00
C SER A 126 0.72 -13.24 -4.64
N GLY A 127 -0.19 -12.67 -3.84
CA GLY A 127 -1.31 -11.89 -4.36
C GLY A 127 -0.88 -10.49 -4.76
N GLY A 128 -0.97 -10.16 -6.05
CA GLY A 128 -0.77 -8.78 -6.51
C GLY A 128 -1.94 -7.89 -6.09
N ARG A 129 -1.65 -6.70 -5.56
CA ARG A 129 -2.63 -5.65 -5.24
C ARG A 129 -2.91 -4.79 -6.47
N ARG A 130 -4.18 -4.41 -6.63
CA ARG A 130 -4.58 -3.40 -7.61
C ARG A 130 -4.29 -2.02 -7.05
N CYS A 131 -3.56 -1.22 -7.81
CA CYS A 131 -3.36 0.20 -7.55
C CYS A 131 -4.40 0.96 -8.38
N ILE A 132 -5.20 1.78 -7.71
CA ILE A 132 -6.25 2.59 -8.33
C ILE A 132 -5.80 4.05 -8.44
N ARG A 133 -6.30 4.77 -9.44
CA ARG A 133 -5.93 6.16 -9.75
C ARG A 133 -6.55 7.14 -8.75
N ASP A 134 -7.79 6.85 -8.36
CA ASP A 134 -8.60 7.60 -7.42
C ASP A 134 -9.16 6.63 -6.37
N ALA A 135 -8.92 6.93 -5.09
CA ALA A 135 -9.43 6.15 -3.96
C ALA A 135 -10.95 5.97 -3.99
N PHE A 136 -11.66 6.97 -4.52
CA PHE A 136 -13.13 7.05 -4.54
C PHE A 136 -13.69 6.95 -5.97
N GLY A 137 -12.82 6.71 -6.95
CA GLY A 137 -13.21 6.53 -8.34
C GLY A 137 -13.98 5.22 -8.53
N VAL A 138 -14.88 5.21 -9.51
CA VAL A 138 -15.66 4.02 -9.85
C VAL A 138 -14.71 2.98 -10.47
N ASP A 139 -14.53 1.84 -9.80
CA ASP A 139 -13.62 0.77 -10.22
C ASP A 139 -14.18 -0.07 -11.38
N TYR A 140 -15.49 -0.02 -11.59
CA TYR A 140 -16.18 -0.79 -12.62
C TYR A 140 -16.59 0.12 -13.79
N PRO A 141 -16.03 -0.05 -15.00
CA PRO A 141 -16.67 0.57 -16.14
C PRO A 141 -18.01 -0.13 -16.39
N GLY A 142 -19.07 0.64 -16.62
CA GLY A 142 -20.32 0.06 -17.09
C GLY A 142 -20.15 -0.49 -18.51
N GLY A 143 -19.92 -1.80 -18.65
CA GLY A 143 -20.04 -2.55 -19.91
C GLY A 143 -18.72 -3.01 -20.56
N ASP A 144 -18.84 -4.04 -21.40
CA ASP A 144 -17.75 -4.83 -22.05
C ASP A 144 -16.84 -4.05 -23.03
N ALA A 145 -16.91 -2.71 -23.06
CA ALA A 145 -16.19 -1.88 -24.03
C ALA A 145 -15.57 -0.61 -23.41
N ALA A 146 -15.25 -0.63 -22.12
CA ALA A 146 -14.55 0.49 -21.52
C ALA A 146 -13.13 0.61 -22.07
N GLU A 147 -12.80 1.78 -22.60
CA GLU A 147 -11.43 2.11 -22.91
C GLU A 147 -10.58 2.06 -21.63
N GLU A 148 -9.37 1.50 -21.72
CA GLU A 148 -8.41 1.37 -20.61
C GLU A 148 -8.11 2.72 -19.93
N SER A 149 -8.29 3.82 -20.65
CA SER A 149 -8.19 5.21 -20.17
C SER A 149 -9.25 5.56 -19.12
N THR A 150 -10.45 4.95 -19.18
CA THR A 150 -11.60 5.22 -18.32
C THR A 150 -11.60 4.40 -17.02
N LEU A 151 -10.80 3.35 -16.96
CA LEU A 151 -10.67 2.52 -15.76
C LEU A 151 -9.99 3.29 -14.64
N ASN A 152 -10.56 3.21 -13.44
CA ASN A 152 -9.89 3.65 -12.22
C ASN A 152 -8.68 2.75 -11.88
N PHE A 153 -8.56 1.59 -12.51
CA PHE A 153 -7.38 0.74 -12.41
C PHE A 153 -6.14 1.41 -13.03
N ALA A 154 -5.03 1.42 -12.28
CA ALA A 154 -3.78 2.04 -12.68
C ALA A 154 -2.72 1.01 -13.07
N PHE A 155 -2.45 0.03 -12.19
CA PHE A 155 -1.50 -1.07 -12.40
C PHE A 155 -1.61 -2.06 -11.25
N GLN A 156 -0.93 -3.21 -11.35
CA GLN A 156 -0.82 -4.19 -10.29
C GLN A 156 0.61 -4.23 -9.73
N MET A 157 0.75 -4.47 -8.44
CA MET A 157 2.05 -4.71 -7.80
C MET A 157 1.95 -5.69 -6.63
N GLU A 158 3.06 -6.33 -6.27
CA GLU A 158 3.08 -7.20 -5.08
C GLU A 158 2.80 -6.40 -3.80
N ARG A 159 2.10 -7.01 -2.84
CA ARG A 159 1.75 -6.37 -1.57
C ARG A 159 2.97 -5.81 -0.83
N VAL A 160 4.07 -6.55 -0.86
CA VAL A 160 5.31 -6.15 -0.19
C VAL A 160 5.93 -4.93 -0.87
N ALA A 161 5.95 -4.92 -2.21
CA ALA A 161 6.40 -3.77 -2.97
C ALA A 161 5.51 -2.55 -2.70
N ALA A 162 4.19 -2.71 -2.59
CA ALA A 162 3.28 -1.59 -2.32
C ALA A 162 3.68 -0.80 -1.07
N ALA A 163 4.05 -1.49 0.01
CA ALA A 163 4.53 -0.86 1.23
C ALA A 163 5.84 -0.10 1.02
N LEU A 164 6.80 -0.68 0.29
CA LEU A 164 8.10 -0.05 0.01
C LEU A 164 7.97 1.20 -0.86
N PHE A 165 7.08 1.16 -1.85
CA PHE A 165 6.79 2.30 -2.72
C PHE A 165 5.84 3.31 -2.07
N GLY A 166 5.39 3.10 -0.83
CA GLY A 166 4.46 3.99 -0.13
C GLY A 166 3.09 4.08 -0.80
N VAL A 167 2.72 3.07 -1.59
CA VAL A 167 1.44 3.06 -2.31
C VAL A 167 0.32 2.83 -1.31
N ILE A 168 -0.74 3.64 -1.41
CA ILE A 168 -1.91 3.53 -0.57
C ILE A 168 -2.58 2.17 -0.84
N THR A 169 -2.79 1.40 0.22
CA THR A 169 -3.47 0.10 0.14
C THR A 169 -4.80 0.17 0.85
N TYR A 170 -5.79 -0.55 0.30
CA TYR A 170 -7.11 -0.66 0.88
C TYR A 170 -7.31 -2.08 1.43
N ASP A 171 -8.00 -2.14 2.57
CA ASP A 171 -8.35 -3.38 3.26
C ASP A 171 -9.77 -3.25 3.79
N VAL A 172 -10.53 -4.34 3.75
CA VAL A 172 -11.90 -4.40 4.26
C VAL A 172 -11.87 -5.14 5.59
N ARG A 173 -12.36 -4.47 6.63
CA ARG A 173 -12.54 -5.07 7.96
C ARG A 173 -14.03 -5.12 8.28
N MET A 174 -14.54 -6.34 8.45
CA MET A 174 -15.91 -6.56 8.91
C MET A 174 -15.88 -6.99 10.36
N SER A 175 -16.62 -6.28 11.21
CA SER A 175 -16.87 -6.66 12.60
C SER A 175 -18.32 -7.05 12.74
N THR A 176 -18.57 -8.33 13.06
CA THR A 176 -19.91 -8.87 13.29
C THR A 176 -20.20 -8.83 14.78
N TYR A 177 -21.33 -8.25 15.16
CA TYR A 177 -21.81 -8.24 16.54
C TYR A 177 -23.08 -9.08 16.62
N GLN A 178 -23.16 -9.96 17.61
CA GLN A 178 -24.39 -10.68 17.94
C GLN A 178 -24.97 -10.07 19.21
N GLU A 179 -26.22 -9.62 19.14
CA GLU A 179 -26.96 -9.19 20.33
C GLU A 179 -27.30 -10.42 21.17
N ILE A 180 -26.63 -10.57 22.31
CA ILE A 180 -27.00 -11.57 23.31
C ILE A 180 -28.09 -10.93 24.16
N THR A 181 -29.35 -11.11 23.77
CA THR A 181 -30.49 -10.87 24.66
C THR A 181 -30.45 -11.94 25.74
N ASP A 182 -29.80 -11.65 26.86
CA ASP A 182 -29.94 -12.44 28.07
C ASP A 182 -31.29 -12.04 28.71
N PRO A 183 -32.31 -12.91 28.72
CA PRO A 183 -33.62 -12.54 29.26
C PRO A 183 -33.61 -12.29 30.77
N LEU A 184 -32.48 -12.46 31.47
CA LEU A 184 -32.40 -12.34 32.93
C LEU A 184 -31.25 -11.50 33.50
N SER A 185 -30.36 -10.89 32.72
CA SER A 185 -29.28 -10.06 33.29
C SER A 185 -29.43 -8.57 32.99
N GLY A 186 -29.69 -7.81 34.06
CA GLY A 186 -29.40 -6.38 34.07
C GLY A 186 -27.88 -6.18 33.96
N ALA A 187 -27.47 -5.58 32.84
CA ALA A 187 -26.17 -4.95 32.61
C ALA A 187 -24.91 -5.84 32.80
N HIS A 188 -24.49 -6.50 31.72
CA HIS A 188 -23.07 -6.80 31.50
C HIS A 188 -22.65 -6.32 30.09
N PRO A 189 -21.46 -5.69 29.93
CA PRO A 189 -20.97 -5.26 28.62
C PRO A 189 -20.62 -6.47 27.74
N PRO A 190 -20.70 -6.33 26.40
CA PRO A 190 -20.49 -7.42 25.46
C PRO A 190 -19.07 -7.98 25.58
N SER A 191 -18.95 -9.30 25.82
CA SER A 191 -17.69 -10.03 25.71
C SER A 191 -17.38 -10.29 24.24
N VAL A 192 -16.20 -9.87 23.79
CA VAL A 192 -15.67 -10.25 22.47
C VAL A 192 -14.92 -11.57 22.67
N ASP A 193 -15.48 -12.67 22.17
CA ASP A 193 -14.77 -13.96 22.15
C ASP A 193 -13.68 -13.94 21.05
N PRO A 194 -12.39 -14.10 21.39
CA PRO A 194 -11.36 -14.24 20.39
C PRO A 194 -11.38 -15.68 19.84
N HIS A 195 -11.94 -15.87 18.64
CA HIS A 195 -11.69 -17.10 17.90
C HIS A 195 -10.22 -17.13 17.44
N GLU A 196 -9.47 -18.05 18.04
CA GLU A 196 -8.06 -18.30 17.81
C GLU A 196 -7.84 -18.96 16.43
N GLY A 197 -7.67 -18.12 15.41
CA GLY A 197 -7.12 -18.50 14.11
C GLY A 197 -5.76 -17.85 13.96
N GLU A 198 -4.69 -18.56 14.35
CA GLU A 198 -3.30 -18.13 14.21
C GLU A 198 -3.00 -17.72 12.75
N LYS A 199 -2.99 -16.40 12.50
CA LYS A 199 -2.18 -15.79 11.46
C LYS A 199 -1.23 -14.85 12.17
N GLN A 200 0.01 -15.31 12.31
CA GLN A 200 1.11 -14.58 12.92
C GLN A 200 1.38 -13.27 12.13
N ILE A 201 0.76 -12.20 12.60
CA ILE A 201 1.35 -10.86 12.60
C ILE A 201 1.43 -10.55 14.09
N ASP A 202 2.63 -10.64 14.66
CA ASP A 202 2.86 -10.44 16.09
C ASP A 202 2.62 -8.97 16.44
N LEU A 203 1.37 -8.65 16.76
CA LEU A 203 0.95 -7.60 17.66
C LEU A 203 -0.21 -8.19 18.46
N ARG A 204 -0.06 -8.26 19.78
CA ARG A 204 -1.06 -8.76 20.75
C ARG A 204 -2.34 -7.91 20.76
N PHE A 205 -3.11 -7.96 19.67
CA PHE A 205 -4.43 -7.38 19.56
C PHE A 205 -5.39 -8.45 19.03
N PRO A 206 -6.62 -8.54 19.56
CA PRO A 206 -7.64 -9.39 18.97
C PRO A 206 -7.86 -8.95 17.51
N VAL A 207 -7.70 -9.90 16.60
CA VAL A 207 -7.87 -9.68 15.15
C VAL A 207 -9.35 -9.84 14.81
N SER A 208 -9.87 -9.03 13.88
CA SER A 208 -11.25 -9.15 13.41
C SER A 208 -11.53 -10.55 12.86
N SER A 209 -12.73 -11.09 13.13
CA SER A 209 -13.16 -12.44 12.72
C SER A 209 -13.10 -12.68 11.21
N CYS A 210 -13.17 -11.62 10.40
CA CYS A 210 -12.90 -11.63 8.96
C CYS A 210 -12.07 -10.39 8.58
N SER A 211 -10.78 -10.58 8.30
CA SER A 211 -9.94 -9.58 7.65
C SER A 211 -9.34 -10.18 6.37
N SER A 212 -9.67 -9.57 5.24
CA SER A 212 -9.14 -9.98 3.93
C SER A 212 -8.73 -8.76 3.11
N SER A 213 -7.46 -8.82 2.74
CA SER A 213 -6.84 -8.06 1.66
C SER A 213 -7.71 -8.10 0.40
N VAL A 214 -8.08 -6.95 -0.16
CA VAL A 214 -8.65 -6.89 -1.52
C VAL A 214 -7.55 -7.28 -2.50
N ASP A 215 -7.58 -8.52 -2.95
CA ASP A 215 -6.67 -9.07 -3.94
C ASP A 215 -7.20 -8.78 -5.36
N ALA A 216 -6.31 -8.81 -6.36
CA ALA A 216 -6.68 -8.51 -7.75
C ALA A 216 -7.58 -9.57 -8.40
N GLU A 217 -7.68 -10.77 -7.82
CA GLU A 217 -8.28 -11.95 -8.45
C GLU A 217 -9.69 -12.29 -7.94
N LEU A 218 -10.42 -11.35 -7.33
CA LEU A 218 -11.79 -11.58 -6.84
C LEU A 218 -12.86 -11.66 -7.95
N GLY A 219 -12.53 -12.28 -9.09
CA GLY A 219 -13.39 -12.35 -10.27
C GLY A 219 -13.17 -13.59 -11.13
N SER A 220 -13.16 -14.79 -10.53
CA SER A 220 -13.63 -16.05 -11.13
C SER A 220 -13.38 -17.22 -10.17
N GLU A 221 -14.17 -17.34 -9.11
CA GLU A 221 -14.32 -18.64 -8.45
C GLU A 221 -15.62 -19.27 -8.96
N GLU A 222 -15.47 -20.34 -9.74
CA GLU A 222 -16.56 -21.26 -10.04
C GLU A 222 -17.21 -21.69 -8.72
N PHE A 223 -18.51 -21.44 -8.64
CA PHE A 223 -19.39 -22.08 -7.66
C PHE A 223 -19.27 -23.60 -7.84
N CYS A 224 -18.45 -24.24 -7.01
CA CYS A 224 -18.50 -25.69 -6.83
C CYS A 224 -19.81 -25.99 -6.10
N SER A 225 -20.85 -26.39 -6.85
CA SER A 225 -22.07 -26.93 -6.27
C SER A 225 -21.74 -28.25 -5.56
N MET A 226 -22.23 -28.37 -4.32
CA MET A 226 -22.44 -29.66 -3.67
C MET A 226 -23.53 -30.46 -4.40
#